data_AF-A0A350UNI0-F1
#
_entry.id   AF-A0A350UNI0-F1
#
_cell.length_a   1.000
_cell.length_b   1.000
_cell.length_c   1.000
_cell.angle_alpha   90.00
_cell.angle_beta   90.00
_cell.angle_gamma   90.00
#
_symmetry.space_group_name_H-M   'P 1'
#
loop_
_entity.id
_entity.type
_entity.pdbx_description
1 polymer ?
#
loop_
_entity_poly.entity_id
_entity_poly.type
_entity_poly.pdbx_seq_one_letter_code
_entity_poly.pdbx_strand_id
1 'polypeptide(L)'
;MSVFAQQPVDELDPLLAQFNRLMSELLRGRMQRNTFQPWEIDILLDIEACHLRESSRREVLRRYQKAANRYVERGGRSLLKLSDYLAKKHRAPIITV
;
A
#
# COMPACT_ATOMS: atom_id res chain seq x y z
N MET A 1 -12.02 -4.89 -11.08
CA MET A 1 -11.13 -5.99 -10.63
C MET A 1 -10.36 -5.50 -9.42
N SER A 2 -10.39 -6.24 -8.30
CA SER A 2 -9.67 -5.87 -7.10
C SER A 2 -8.22 -6.37 -7.19
N VAL A 3 -7.23 -5.47 -7.14
CA VAL A 3 -5.79 -5.83 -7.18
C VAL A 3 -5.28 -6.59 -5.95
N PHE A 4 -6.15 -6.73 -4.95
CA PHE A 4 -5.92 -7.54 -3.77
C PHE A 4 -6.31 -9.01 -4.00
N ALA A 5 -6.96 -9.32 -5.11
CA ALA A 5 -7.15 -10.70 -5.55
C ALA A 5 -5.81 -11.27 -6.02
N GLN A 6 -5.71 -12.60 -6.07
CA GLN A 6 -4.53 -13.27 -6.61
C GLN A 6 -4.29 -12.78 -8.04
N GLN A 7 -3.15 -12.14 -8.29
CA GLN A 7 -2.74 -11.72 -9.63
C GLN A 7 -1.79 -12.78 -10.20
N PRO A 8 -1.87 -13.07 -11.51
CA PRO A 8 -0.87 -13.91 -12.16
C PRO A 8 0.51 -13.26 -12.03
N VAL A 9 1.55 -14.09 -11.93
CA VAL A 9 2.92 -13.66 -11.62
C VAL A 9 3.45 -12.67 -12.68
N ASP A 10 3.04 -12.83 -13.95
CA ASP A 10 3.36 -11.93 -15.07
C ASP A 10 2.80 -10.51 -14.91
N GLU A 11 1.63 -10.34 -14.27
CA GLU A 11 1.02 -9.02 -14.09
C GLU A 11 1.47 -8.33 -12.80
N LEU A 12 2.19 -9.05 -11.93
CA LEU A 12 2.55 -8.56 -10.60
C LEU A 12 3.72 -7.57 -10.63
N ASP A 13 4.71 -7.81 -11.49
CA ASP A 13 5.90 -6.95 -11.64
C ASP A 13 5.53 -5.54 -12.17
N PRO A 14 4.77 -5.40 -13.28
CA PRO A 14 4.33 -4.09 -13.75
C PRO A 14 3.37 -3.41 -12.77
N LEU A 15 2.53 -4.18 -12.07
CA LEU A 15 1.63 -3.67 -11.04
C LEU A 15 2.41 -3.11 -9.84
N LEU A 16 3.46 -3.81 -9.39
CA LEU A 16 4.36 -3.35 -8.33
C LEU A 16 5.14 -2.10 -8.74
N ALA A 17 5.61 -2.03 -10.00
CA ALA A 17 6.25 -0.83 -10.53
C ALA A 17 5.29 0.37 -10.57
N GLN A 18 4.02 0.15 -10.95
CA GLN A 18 3.00 1.19 -10.95
C GLN A 18 2.65 1.64 -9.53
N PHE A 19 2.56 0.69 -8.60
CA PHE A 19 2.38 0.98 -7.17
C PHE A 19 3.55 1.78 -6.59
N ASN A 20 4.81 1.41 -6.90
CA ASN A 20 5.99 2.15 -6.45
C ASN A 20 6.01 3.60 -6.99
N ARG A 21 5.51 3.82 -8.20
CA ARG A 21 5.31 5.19 -8.75
C ARG A 21 4.25 5.96 -7.96
N LEU A 22 3.07 5.39 -7.74
CA LEU A 22 2.00 6.01 -6.96
C LEU A 22 2.47 6.39 -5.55
N MET A 23 3.16 5.46 -4.87
CA MET A 23 3.72 5.68 -3.54
C MET A 23 4.75 6.81 -3.53
N SER A 24 5.59 6.89 -4.55
CA SER A 24 6.56 7.98 -4.68
C SER A 24 5.87 9.32 -4.86
N GLU A 25 4.78 9.41 -5.62
CA GLU A 25 3.98 10.64 -5.77
C GLU A 25 3.29 11.03 -4.47
N LEU A 26 2.69 10.06 -3.78
CA LEU A 26 2.11 10.24 -2.44
C LEU A 26 3.13 10.77 -1.43
N LEU A 27 4.35 10.22 -1.43
CA LEU A 27 5.43 10.65 -0.54
C LEU A 27 5.98 12.04 -0.87
N ARG A 28 5.86 12.46 -2.13
CA ARG A 28 6.27 13.77 -2.63
C ARG A 28 5.22 14.86 -2.35
N GLY A 29 3.99 14.47 -2.00
CA GLY A 29 2.90 15.39 -1.67
C GLY A 29 2.35 16.15 -2.88
N ARG A 30 2.70 15.73 -4.11
CA ARG A 30 2.17 16.28 -5.35
C ARG A 30 1.65 15.14 -6.20
N MET A 31 0.33 14.93 -6.18
CA MET A 31 -0.34 14.10 -7.17
C MET A 31 -0.44 14.91 -8.45
N GLN A 32 0.47 14.68 -9.40
CA GLN A 32 0.40 15.35 -10.72
C GLN A 32 -0.48 14.58 -11.71
N ARG A 33 -0.94 13.39 -11.34
CA ARG A 33 -1.81 12.55 -12.18
C ARG A 33 -3.27 12.85 -11.91
N ASN A 34 -3.99 13.23 -12.98
CA ASN A 34 -5.44 13.37 -12.99
C ASN A 34 -6.16 12.06 -13.39
N THR A 35 -5.41 10.97 -13.55
CA THR A 35 -5.94 9.68 -14.00
C THR A 35 -5.43 8.59 -13.07
N PHE A 36 -6.32 8.05 -12.26
CA PHE A 36 -6.06 6.91 -11.39
C PHE A 36 -6.82 5.70 -11.93
N GLN A 37 -6.15 4.55 -11.94
CA GLN A 37 -6.80 3.27 -12.18
C GLN A 37 -7.72 2.93 -11.00
N PRO A 38 -8.80 2.15 -11.22
CA PRO A 38 -9.74 1.80 -10.16
C PRO A 38 -9.08 1.13 -8.95
N TRP A 39 -7.95 0.45 -9.16
CA TRP A 39 -7.18 -0.16 -8.09
C TRP A 39 -6.30 0.82 -7.29
N GLU A 40 -5.78 1.87 -7.93
CA GLU A 40 -5.04 2.93 -7.25
C GLU A 40 -5.99 3.68 -6.31
N ILE A 41 -7.23 3.91 -6.77
CA ILE A 41 -8.30 4.52 -5.96
C ILE A 41 -8.63 3.65 -4.75
N ASP A 42 -8.71 2.32 -4.90
CA ASP A 42 -8.97 1.40 -3.78
C ASP A 42 -7.85 1.48 -2.72
N ILE A 43 -6.59 1.57 -3.15
CA ILE A 43 -5.44 1.77 -2.23
C ILE A 43 -5.52 3.14 -1.55
N LEU A 44 -5.85 4.20 -2.29
CA LEU A 44 -6.02 5.54 -1.73
C LEU A 44 -7.15 5.57 -0.70
N LEU A 45 -8.28 4.92 -1.00
CA LEU A 45 -9.40 4.74 -0.07
C LEU A 45 -8.98 3.96 1.17
N ASP A 46 -8.20 2.89 1.05
CA ASP A 46 -7.69 2.12 2.19
C ASP A 46 -6.73 2.95 3.07
N ILE A 47 -5.89 3.80 2.45
CA ILE A 47 -5.01 4.75 3.15
C ILE A 47 -5.83 5.81 3.90
N GLU A 48 -6.84 6.38 3.25
CA GLU A 48 -7.74 7.39 3.83
C GLU A 48 -8.56 6.79 4.97
N ALA A 49 -9.11 5.59 4.78
CA ALA A 49 -9.89 4.86 5.79
C ALA A 49 -9.09 4.59 7.07
N CYS A 50 -7.76 4.48 6.96
CA CYS A 50 -6.91 4.29 8.12
C CYS A 50 -6.66 5.59 8.93
N HIS A 51 -7.16 6.75 8.47
CA HIS A 51 -7.09 8.04 9.19
C HIS A 51 -5.67 8.36 9.70
N LEU A 52 -4.66 8.11 8.87
CA LEU A 52 -3.26 8.34 9.24
C LEU A 52 -2.99 9.83 9.43
N ARG A 53 -2.45 10.22 10.60
CA ARG A 53 -1.96 11.59 10.84
C ARG A 53 -0.96 11.98 9.76
N GLU A 54 -1.09 13.17 9.18
CA GLU A 54 -0.23 13.65 8.08
C GLU A 54 1.28 13.51 8.38
N SER A 55 1.68 13.77 9.62
CA SER A 55 3.05 13.61 10.12
C SER A 55 3.55 12.16 10.05
N SER A 56 2.68 11.19 10.35
CA SER A 56 2.99 9.76 10.28
C SER A 56 2.68 9.14 8.91
N ARG A 57 1.84 9.78 8.08
CA ARG A 57 1.39 9.29 6.78
C ARG A 57 2.58 9.00 5.86
N ARG A 58 3.54 9.94 5.74
CA ARG A 58 4.76 9.70 4.94
C ARG A 58 5.58 8.52 5.43
N GLU A 59 5.74 8.37 6.74
CA GLU A 59 6.51 7.26 7.29
C GLU A 59 5.79 5.92 7.12
N VAL A 60 4.49 5.87 7.36
CA VAL A 60 3.67 4.67 7.17
C VAL A 60 3.66 4.25 5.71
N LEU A 61 3.52 5.21 4.78
CA LEU A 61 3.59 4.93 3.34
C LEU A 61 4.96 4.36 2.94
N ARG A 62 6.08 4.91 3.42
CA ARG A 62 7.41 4.31 3.17
C ARG A 62 7.51 2.88 3.68
N ARG A 63 7.04 2.63 4.91
CA ARG A 63 7.08 1.28 5.50
C ARG A 63 6.19 0.31 4.72
N TYR A 64 5.01 0.77 4.31
CA TYR A 64 4.08 0.01 3.48
C TYR A 64 4.67 -0.34 2.12
N GLN A 65 5.29 0.63 1.44
CA GLN A 65 6.00 0.40 0.17
C GLN A 65 7.05 -0.70 0.32
N LYS A 66 7.87 -0.63 1.37
CA LYS A 66 8.91 -1.62 1.64
C LYS A 66 8.32 -2.99 1.99
N ALA A 67 7.20 -3.03 2.72
CA ALA A 67 6.50 -4.26 3.06
C ALA A 67 5.87 -4.93 1.84
N ALA A 68 5.25 -4.13 0.94
CA ALA A 68 4.67 -4.62 -0.31
C ALA A 68 5.73 -5.20 -1.24
N ASN A 69 6.87 -4.51 -1.44
CA ASN A 69 8.00 -5.05 -2.21
C ASN A 69 8.50 -6.38 -1.62
N ARG A 70 8.76 -6.43 -0.30
CA ARG A 70 9.17 -7.68 0.37
C ARG A 70 8.14 -8.81 0.24
N TYR A 71 6.85 -8.48 0.24
CA TYR A 71 5.79 -9.48 0.12
C TYR A 71 5.78 -10.11 -1.27
N VAL A 72 5.92 -9.28 -2.31
CA VAL A 72 6.05 -9.75 -3.70
C VAL A 72 7.35 -10.53 -3.89
N GLU A 73 8.48 -10.04 -3.38
CA GLU A 73 9.77 -10.76 -3.40
C GLU A 73 9.70 -12.13 -2.70
N ARG A 74 8.86 -12.26 -1.66
CA ARG A 74 8.61 -13.54 -0.97
C ARG A 74 7.72 -14.51 -1.76
N GLY A 75 7.28 -14.14 -2.96
CA GLY A 75 6.34 -14.92 -3.78
C GLY A 75 4.86 -14.65 -3.46
N GLY A 76 4.57 -13.53 -2.80
CA GLY A 76 3.21 -13.10 -2.54
C GLY A 76 2.49 -12.74 -3.84
N ARG A 77 1.41 -13.45 -4.15
CA ARG A 77 0.69 -13.30 -5.44
C ARG A 77 -0.40 -12.20 -5.39
N SER A 78 -0.24 -11.17 -4.57
CA SER A 78 -1.21 -10.07 -4.43
C SER A 78 -0.55 -8.82 -3.84
N LEU A 79 -1.09 -7.64 -4.15
CA LEU A 79 -0.71 -6.42 -3.43
C LEU A 79 -1.19 -6.52 -1.98
N LEU A 80 -0.24 -6.42 -1.04
CA LEU A 80 -0.53 -6.45 0.40
C LEU A 80 -1.43 -5.25 0.74
N LYS A 81 -2.63 -5.44 1.33
CA LYS A 81 -3.48 -4.32 1.78
C LYS A 81 -2.82 -3.56 2.92
N LEU A 82 -2.92 -2.22 2.91
CA LEU A 82 -2.42 -1.39 4.01
C LEU A 82 -3.20 -1.69 5.29
N SER A 83 -4.51 -1.90 5.18
CA SER A 83 -5.36 -2.31 6.30
C SER A 83 -4.94 -3.66 6.90
N ASP A 84 -4.53 -4.65 6.08
CA ASP A 84 -3.97 -5.93 6.59
C ASP A 84 -2.61 -5.74 7.28
N TYR A 85 -1.75 -4.90 6.69
CA TYR A 85 -0.46 -4.54 7.27
C TYR A 85 -0.60 -3.83 8.62
N LEU A 86 -1.55 -2.89 8.71
CA LEU A 86 -1.82 -2.14 9.93
C LEU A 86 -2.60 -2.96 10.94
N ALA A 87 -3.49 -3.87 10.52
CA ALA A 87 -4.11 -4.85 11.41
C ALA A 87 -3.06 -5.77 12.04
N LYS A 88 -2.06 -6.24 11.28
CA LYS A 88 -0.90 -6.97 11.83
C LYS A 88 -0.08 -6.15 12.81
N LYS A 89 0.03 -4.83 12.59
CA LYS A 89 0.76 -3.92 13.48
C LYS A 89 -0.03 -3.54 14.74
N HIS A 90 -1.35 -3.37 14.64
CA HIS A 90 -2.28 -3.17 15.76
C HIS A 90 -2.51 -4.43 16.60
N ARG A 91 -2.14 -5.61 16.07
CA ARG A 91 -2.11 -6.87 16.82
C ARG A 91 -0.82 -7.10 17.59
N ALA A 92 0.09 -6.11 17.65
CA ALA A 92 0.98 -6.00 18.80
C ALA A 92 0.13 -5.45 19.94
N PRO A 93 -0.14 -6.24 21.00
CA PRO A 93 -0.96 -5.76 22.09
C PRO A 93 -0.31 -4.52 22.66
N ILE A 94 -1.14 -3.50 22.77
CA ILE A 94 -1.10 -2.50 23.83
C ILE A 94 -0.85 -3.26 25.14
N ILE A 95 0.43 -3.48 25.50
CA ILE A 95 0.83 -3.72 26.88
C ILE A 95 0.70 -2.35 27.54
N THR A 96 -0.53 -2.08 27.97
CA THR A 96 -0.86 -1.07 28.97
C THR A 96 -0.38 -1.63 30.31
N VAL A 97 0.58 -0.92 30.90
CA VAL A 97 0.95 -0.78 32.34
C VAL A 97 0.51 -1.84 33.33
#